data_AF-A0A359LT29-F1
#
_entry.id   AF-A0A359LT29-F1
#
_cell.length_a   1.000
_cell.length_b   1.000
_cell.length_c   1.000
_cell.angle_alpha   90.00
_cell.angle_beta   90.00
_cell.angle_gamma   90.00
#
_symmetry.space_group_name_H-M   'P 1'
#
loop_
_entity.id
_entity.type
_entity.pdbx_description
1 polymer ?
#
loop_
_entity_poly.entity_id
_entity_poly.type
_entity_poly.pdbx_seq_one_letter_code
_entity_poly.pdbx_strand_id
1 'polypeptide(L)' 'MPTTNESLLLGRAPEQLSLDERRAFAGWWVALELYSPATLPERTIAAAAPGAAACLKRLHDRGRDPRKFELTVIQPPFR' A
#
# COMPACT_ATOMS: atom_id res chain seq x y z
N MET A 1 -0.31 -20.11 -10.34
CA MET A 1 0.13 -19.20 -9.25
C MET A 1 -1.06 -18.35 -8.87
N PRO A 2 -1.42 -18.19 -7.58
CA PRO A 2 -2.49 -17.27 -7.24
C PRO A 2 -2.07 -15.88 -7.75
N THR A 3 -2.87 -15.29 -8.63
CA THR A 3 -2.70 -13.91 -9.07
C THR A 3 -2.96 -13.02 -7.88
N THR A 4 -1.91 -12.74 -7.11
CA THR A 4 -1.90 -11.80 -6.00
C THR A 4 -2.36 -10.44 -6.52
N ASN A 5 -3.63 -10.11 -6.28
CA ASN A 5 -4.31 -8.93 -6.83
C ASN A 5 -4.19 -7.77 -5.85
N GLU A 6 -3.56 -6.66 -6.26
CA GLU A 6 -3.40 -5.46 -5.42
C GLU A 6 -4.73 -4.89 -4.92
N SER A 7 -5.84 -5.17 -5.61
CA SER A 7 -7.17 -4.64 -5.28
C SER A 7 -7.63 -5.05 -3.87
N LEU A 8 -7.07 -6.14 -3.33
CA LEU A 8 -7.33 -6.61 -1.96
C LEU A 8 -6.72 -5.72 -0.87
N LEU A 9 -5.73 -4.90 -1.24
CA LEU A 9 -5.01 -4.00 -0.34
C LEU A 9 -5.57 -2.58 -0.37
N LEU A 10 -6.12 -2.15 -1.50
CA LEU A 10 -6.55 -0.76 -1.69
C LEU A 10 -7.66 -0.36 -0.72
N GLY A 11 -7.62 0.87 -0.21
CA GLY A 11 -8.65 1.38 0.68
C GLY A 11 -8.56 0.90 2.13
N ARG A 12 -7.58 0.05 2.47
CA ARG A 12 -7.35 -0.46 3.82
C ARG A 12 -6.11 0.14 4.44
N ALA A 13 -6.05 0.17 5.77
CA ALA A 13 -4.82 0.43 6.49
C ALA A 13 -3.91 -0.81 6.47
N PRO A 14 -2.57 -0.65 6.42
CA PRO A 14 -1.63 -1.76 6.56
C PRO A 14 -1.89 -2.61 7.81
N GLU A 15 -2.28 -1.96 8.91
CA GLU A 15 -2.66 -2.57 10.18
C GLU A 15 -3.84 -3.54 10.07
N GLN A 16 -4.73 -3.33 9.10
CA GLN A 16 -5.89 -4.20 8.86
C GLN A 16 -5.55 -5.48 8.09
N LEU A 17 -4.33 -5.60 7.54
CA LEU A 17 -3.92 -6.79 6.78
C LEU A 17 -3.72 -8.00 7.70
N SER A 18 -4.33 -9.12 7.33
CA SER A 18 -4.18 -10.41 8.03
C SER A 18 -2.76 -10.97 7.92
N LEU A 19 -2.45 -11.99 8.72
CA LEU A 19 -1.15 -12.68 8.65
C LEU A 19 -0.90 -13.31 7.27
N ASP A 20 -1.94 -13.93 6.68
CA ASP A 20 -1.86 -14.54 5.35
C ASP A 20 -1.69 -13.48 4.25
N GLU A 21 -2.36 -12.33 4.37
CA GLU A 21 -2.19 -11.20 3.45
C GLU A 21 -0.78 -10.62 3.56
N ARG A 22 -0.30 -10.36 4.78
CA ARG A 22 1.08 -9.88 5.01
C ARG A 22 2.12 -10.85 4.49
N ARG A 23 1.86 -12.16 4.54
CA ARG A 23 2.73 -13.19 3.96
C ARG A 23 2.65 -13.19 2.42
N ALA A 24 1.45 -13.11 1.85
CA ALA A 24 1.24 -13.16 0.39
C ALA A 24 1.79 -11.92 -0.34
N PHE A 25 1.75 -10.75 0.32
CA PHE A 25 2.21 -9.48 -0.22
C PHE A 25 3.53 -9.01 0.41
N ALA A 26 4.23 -9.85 1.16
CA ALA A 26 5.52 -9.50 1.74
C ALA A 26 6.48 -9.01 0.64
N GLY A 27 7.16 -7.88 0.89
CA GLY A 27 8.07 -7.26 -0.07
C GLY A 27 7.38 -6.39 -1.13
N TRP A 28 6.06 -6.35 -1.19
CA TRP A 28 5.34 -5.40 -2.02
C TRP A 28 5.45 -3.99 -1.45
N TRP A 29 5.55 -3.03 -2.36
CA TRP A 29 5.51 -1.61 -2.08
C TRP A 29 4.06 -1.13 -2.06
N VAL A 30 3.73 -0.35 -1.03
CA VAL A 30 2.44 0.31 -0.87
C VAL A 30 2.63 1.81 -0.72
N ALA A 31 1.68 2.57 -1.26
CA ALA A 31 1.58 4.01 -1.09
C ALA A 31 0.50 4.33 -0.06
N LEU A 32 0.89 4.95 1.05
CA LEU A 32 0.00 5.35 2.13
C LEU A 32 -0.24 6.85 2.05
N GLU A 33 -1.48 7.29 2.15
CA GLU A 33 -1.77 8.73 2.13
C GLU A 33 -1.12 9.42 3.34
N LEU A 34 -0.29 10.44 3.07
CA LEU A 34 0.36 11.24 4.10
C LEU A 34 -0.66 12.18 4.73
N TYR A 35 -0.68 12.16 6.05
CA TYR A 35 -1.48 12.98 6.94
C TYR A 35 -1.69 14.44 6.49
N SER A 36 -2.92 14.94 6.73
CA SER A 36 -3.20 16.36 6.94
C SER A 36 -3.73 16.54 8.38
N PRO A 37 -3.28 17.55 9.15
CA PRO A 37 -3.67 17.81 10.55
C PRO A 37 -5.15 17.82 10.89
N ALA A 38 -6.01 17.96 9.87
CA ALA A 38 -7.44 18.17 10.04
C ALA A 38 -8.25 16.89 10.23
N THR A 39 -7.70 15.70 9.94
CA THR A 39 -8.47 14.44 9.97
C THR A 39 -7.63 13.33 10.61
N LEU A 40 -8.13 12.73 11.70
CA LEU A 40 -7.59 11.51 12.30
C LEU A 40 -7.43 10.43 11.20
N PRO A 41 -6.21 9.99 10.83
CA PRO A 41 -6.04 9.23 9.60
C PRO A 41 -5.95 7.72 9.88
N GLU A 42 -6.85 6.95 9.28
CA GLU A 42 -6.49 5.60 8.84
C GLU A 42 -5.44 5.77 7.72
N ARG A 43 -4.25 5.18 7.85
CA ARG A 43 -3.21 5.20 6.82
C ARG A 43 -3.65 4.36 5.62
N THR A 44 -4.50 4.90 4.76
CA THR A 44 -5.11 4.12 3.67
C THR A 44 -4.12 3.83 2.54
N ILE A 45 -4.08 2.57 2.10
CA ILE A 45 -3.32 2.13 0.92
C ILE A 45 -4.02 2.66 -0.34
N ALA A 46 -3.36 3.58 -1.04
CA ALA A 46 -3.85 4.16 -2.29
C ALA A 46 -3.33 3.42 -3.55
N ALA A 47 -2.19 2.76 -3.42
CA ALA A 47 -1.62 1.89 -4.46
C ALA A 47 -0.75 0.80 -3.84
N ALA A 48 -0.63 -0.33 -4.53
CA ALA A 48 0.27 -1.41 -4.17
C ALA A 48 0.88 -2.06 -5.43
N ALA A 49 2.15 -2.46 -5.37
CA ALA A 49 2.83 -3.18 -6.43
C ALA A 49 4.07 -3.94 -5.90
N PRO A 50 4.60 -4.93 -6.64
CA PRO A 50 5.84 -5.63 -6.26
C PRO A 50 7.12 -4.76 -6.21
N GLY A 51 7.06 -3.48 -6.61
CA GLY A 51 8.22 -2.59 -6.67
C GLY A 51 7.84 -1.11 -6.56
N ALA A 52 8.76 -0.29 -6.05
CA ALA A 52 8.53 1.15 -5.80
C ALA A 52 8.10 1.90 -7.08
N ALA A 53 8.83 1.72 -8.19
CA ALA A 53 8.52 2.36 -9.46
C ALA A 53 7.14 1.97 -10.01
N ALA A 54 6.76 0.69 -9.88
CA ALA A 54 5.45 0.22 -10.29
C ALA A 54 4.33 0.78 -9.39
N CYS A 55 4.60 0.92 -8.08
CA CYS A 55 3.66 1.54 -7.13
C CYS A 55 3.44 3.02 -7.45
N LEU A 56 4.52 3.76 -7.72
CA LEU A 56 4.47 5.16 -8.16
C LEU A 56 3.74 5.34 -9.48
N LYS A 57 4.00 4.47 -10.46
CA LYS A 57 3.27 4.49 -11.74
C LYS A 57 1.77 4.28 -11.50
N ARG A 58 1.37 3.34 -10.63
CA ARG A 58 -0.04 3.09 -10.29
C ARG A 58 -0.72 4.25 -9.57
N LEU A 59 0.00 5.02 -8.76
CA LEU A 59 -0.48 6.26 -8.17
C LEU A 59 -0.72 7.32 -9.27
N HIS A 60 0.26 7.51 -10.14
CA HIS A 60 0.20 8.48 -11.23
C HIS A 60 -0.94 8.15 -12.22
N ASP A 61 -1.08 6.89 -12.62
CA ASP A 61 -2.17 6.43 -13.50
C ASP A 61 -3.56 6.65 -12.88
N ARG A 62 -3.64 6.75 -11.54
CA ARG A 62 -4.87 7.08 -10.79
C ARG A 62 -5.07 8.59 -10.56
N GLY A 63 -4.22 9.44 -11.14
CA GLY A 63 -4.29 10.89 -11.00
C GLY A 63 -3.95 11.40 -9.60
N ARG A 64 -3.23 10.60 -8.79
CA ARG A 64 -2.85 10.98 -7.42
C ARG A 64 -1.44 11.58 -7.40
N ASP A 65 -1.26 12.67 -6.67
CA ASP A 65 0.04 13.34 -6.49
C ASP A 65 0.95 12.51 -5.56
N PRO A 66 2.06 11.93 -6.05
CA PRO A 66 2.95 11.09 -5.26
C PRO A 66 3.52 11.78 -4.01
N ARG A 67 3.63 13.11 -4.00
CA ARG A 67 4.17 13.88 -2.87
C ARG A 67 3.26 13.84 -1.64
N LYS A 68 2.00 13.45 -1.83
CA LYS A 68 1.02 13.25 -0.77
C LYS A 68 1.00 11.81 -0.25
N PHE A 69 1.93 10.96 -0.67
CA PHE A 69 1.98 9.56 -0.25
C PHE A 69 3.35 9.17 0.31
N GLU A 70 3.34 8.36 1.36
CA GLU A 70 4.50 7.67 1.89
C GLU A 70 4.60 6.30 1.19
N LEU A 71 5.76 6.00 0.61
CA LEU A 71 6.04 4.66 0.08
C LEU A 71 6.69 3.81 1.17
N THR A 72 6.07 2.67 1.47
CA THR A 72 6.62 1.69 2.39
C THR A 72 6.47 0.27 1.85
N VAL A 73 7.17 -0.67 2.47
CA VAL A 73 7.17 -2.09 2.08
C VAL A 73 6.37 -2.88 3.10
N ILE A 74 5.47 -3.76 2.63
CA ILE A 74 4.76 -4.72 3.49
C ILE A 74 5.80 -5.66 4.10
N GLN A 75 5.95 -5.56 5.42
CA GLN A 75 6.84 -6.41 6.20
C GLN A 75 6.21 -7.81 6.36
N PRO A 76 7.02 -8.88 6.35
CA PRO A 76 6.53 -10.21 6.70
C PRO A 76 5.97 -10.23 8.13
N PRO A 77 5.02 -11.13 8.44
CA PRO A 77 4.38 -11.18 9.75
C PRO A 77 5.32 -11.54 10.90
N PHE A 78 6.42 -12.24 10.60
CA PHE A 78 7.46 -12.62 11.56
C PHE A 78 8.83 -12.35 10.91
N ARG A 79 9.78 -11.87 11.70
CA ARG A 79 11.17 -11.61 11.29
C ARG A 79 12.12 -12.49 12.09
#